data_AF-X1N0D8-F1
#
_entry.id   AF-X1N0D8-F1
#
_cell.length_a   1.000
_cell.length_b   1.000
_cell.length_c   1.000
_cell.angle_alpha   90.00
_cell.angle_beta   90.00
_cell.angle_gamma   90.00
#
_symmetry.space_group_name_H-M   'P 1'
#
loop_
_entity.id
_entity.type
_entity.pdbx_description
1 polymer ?
#
loop_
_entity_poly.entity_id
_entity_poly.type
_entity_poly.pdbx_seq_one_letter_code
_entity_poly.pdbx_strand_id
1 'polypeptide(L)'
;GKVVDVNTKTSIGTLELLLDGYTGPIKIKFYIGPRIPSDESSVRDAVGFINFGDFREQTEYGKVGLEINKRSMSQVDLPPDKDTLQGKTISFYGVFTIRTFNLTKIDMEEIKIVPIQIDIVKVTQ
;
A
#
# COMPACT_ATOMS: atom_id res chain seq x y z
N GLY A 1 1.19 0.38 14.28
CA GLY A 1 2.43 -0.12 13.64
C GLY A 1 3.50 0.95 13.66
N LYS A 2 4.74 0.57 14.02
CA LYS A 2 5.89 1.48 14.10
C LYS A 2 6.66 1.51 12.78
N VAL A 3 7.00 2.70 12.30
CA VAL A 3 7.84 2.88 11.11
C VAL A 3 9.30 2.59 11.46
N VAL A 4 9.90 1.60 10.79
CA VAL A 4 11.30 1.19 11.06
C VAL A 4 12.27 1.62 9.97
N ASP A 5 11.80 1.80 8.74
CA ASP A 5 12.59 2.30 7.62
C ASP A 5 11.73 3.16 6.70
N VAL A 6 12.33 4.19 6.11
CA VAL A 6 11.72 5.04 5.07
C VAL A 6 12.68 5.12 3.90
N ASN A 7 12.24 4.66 2.74
CA ASN A 7 13.01 4.69 1.50
C ASN A 7 12.30 5.54 0.45
N THR A 8 12.83 6.74 0.23
CA THR A 8 12.33 7.74 -0.73
C THR A 8 13.21 7.87 -1.98
N LYS A 9 14.19 6.97 -2.16
CA LYS A 9 15.19 7.04 -3.25
C LYS A 9 14.60 6.84 -4.64
N THR A 10 13.41 6.25 -4.72
CA THR A 10 12.70 5.99 -5.98
C THR A 10 11.33 6.66 -5.97
N SER A 11 10.74 6.88 -7.16
CA SER A 11 9.39 7.43 -7.30
C SER A 11 8.29 6.53 -6.74
N ILE A 12 8.60 5.27 -6.44
CA ILE A 12 7.67 4.35 -5.78
C ILE A 12 7.56 4.68 -4.30
N GLY A 13 8.69 4.92 -3.64
CA GLY A 13 8.79 5.23 -2.21
C GLY A 13 8.19 4.17 -1.29
N THR A 14 8.94 3.63 -0.33
CA THR A 14 8.39 2.63 0.61
C THR A 14 8.68 3.00 2.05
N LEU A 15 7.73 2.76 2.96
CA LEU A 15 8.06 2.61 4.38
C LEU A 15 7.96 1.14 4.80
N GLU A 16 8.80 0.72 5.74
CA GLU A 16 8.70 -0.57 6.40
C GLU A 16 8.07 -0.40 7.78
N LEU A 17 7.16 -1.31 8.12
CA LEU A 17 6.38 -1.28 9.35
C LEU A 17 6.63 -2.52 10.20
N LEU A 18 6.84 -2.28 11.48
CA LEU A 18 6.69 -3.28 12.52
C LEU A 18 5.26 -3.22 13.05
N LEU A 19 4.47 -4.26 12.77
CA LEU A 19 3.09 -4.34 13.25
C LEU A 19 3.05 -4.78 14.72
N ASP A 20 2.11 -4.22 15.47
CA ASP A 20 1.94 -4.51 16.88
C ASP A 20 1.50 -5.98 17.04
N GLY A 21 2.24 -6.75 17.85
CA GLY A 21 1.96 -8.18 18.06
C GLY A 21 2.41 -9.12 16.93
N TYR A 22 3.01 -8.61 15.85
CA TYR A 22 3.54 -9.44 14.76
C TYR A 22 5.05 -9.67 14.93
N THR A 23 5.47 -10.92 15.07
CA THR A 23 6.89 -11.33 15.19
C THR A 23 7.30 -12.30 14.07
N GLY A 24 6.51 -12.38 13.00
CA GLY A 24 6.80 -13.27 11.88
C GLY A 24 7.90 -12.71 10.96
N PRO A 25 8.37 -13.52 9.99
CA PRO A 25 9.49 -13.16 9.13
C PRO A 25 9.11 -12.25 7.95
N ILE A 26 7.81 -12.04 7.71
CA ILE A 26 7.33 -11.31 6.53
C ILE A 26 7.46 -9.81 6.77
N LYS A 27 8.19 -9.12 5.89
CA LYS A 27 8.33 -7.67 5.97
C LYS A 27 7.07 -6.98 5.47
N ILE A 28 6.54 -6.06 6.26
CA ILE A 28 5.36 -5.29 5.87
C ILE A 28 5.82 -3.93 5.36
N LYS A 29 5.55 -3.66 4.08
CA LYS A 29 5.91 -2.42 3.42
C LYS A 29 4.68 -1.68 2.93
N PHE A 30 4.76 -0.36 2.94
CA PHE A 30 3.73 0.54 2.46
C PHE A 30 4.27 1.43 1.36
N TYR A 31 3.48 1.68 0.32
CA TYR A 31 3.81 2.68 -0.67
C TYR A 31 3.57 4.10 -0.15
N ILE A 32 4.55 4.98 -0.38
CA ILE A 32 4.50 6.40 0.01
C ILE A 32 4.92 7.34 -1.11
N GLY A 33 5.42 6.83 -2.24
CA GLY A 33 5.79 7.65 -3.38
C GLY A 33 4.60 8.04 -4.25
N PRO A 34 4.81 9.01 -5.17
CA PRO A 34 3.77 9.47 -6.09
C PRO A 34 3.33 8.41 -7.11
N ARG A 35 4.10 7.34 -7.29
CA ARG A 35 3.80 6.26 -8.24
C ARG A 35 3.61 4.94 -7.50
N ILE A 36 2.48 4.28 -7.74
CA ILE A 36 2.27 2.88 -7.35
C ILE A 36 2.49 2.00 -8.60
N PRO A 37 3.18 0.85 -8.51
CA PRO A 37 3.28 -0.08 -9.64
C PRO A 37 1.89 -0.54 -10.10
N SER A 38 1.67 -0.59 -11.41
CA SER A 38 0.37 -0.94 -12.01
C SER A 38 -0.06 -2.40 -11.79
N ASP A 39 0.92 -3.28 -11.56
CA ASP A 39 0.69 -4.73 -11.36
C ASP A 39 0.49 -5.11 -9.89
N GLU A 40 0.61 -4.12 -8.99
CA GLU A 40 0.50 -4.25 -7.54
C GLU A 40 -0.86 -3.72 -7.08
N SER A 41 -1.47 -4.44 -6.14
CA SER A 41 -2.80 -4.26 -5.52
C SER A 41 -3.62 -3.06 -6.01
N SER A 42 -4.65 -3.31 -6.84
CA SER A 42 -5.65 -2.27 -7.10
C SER A 42 -6.68 -2.28 -5.97
N VAL A 43 -6.90 -1.12 -5.34
CA VAL A 43 -8.02 -0.94 -4.40
C VAL A 43 -9.34 -1.39 -5.02
N ARG A 44 -9.48 -1.23 -6.35
CA ARG A 44 -10.59 -1.76 -7.15
C ARG A 44 -10.84 -3.26 -6.93
N ASP A 45 -9.78 -4.07 -6.90
CA ASP A 45 -9.90 -5.53 -6.80
C ASP A 45 -10.25 -5.96 -5.37
N ALA A 46 -9.96 -5.13 -4.37
CA ALA A 46 -10.23 -5.41 -2.97
C ALA A 46 -11.68 -5.09 -2.54
N VAL A 47 -12.38 -4.20 -3.24
CA VAL A 47 -13.71 -3.73 -2.82
C VAL A 47 -14.86 -4.67 -3.16
N GLY A 48 -14.65 -5.62 -4.09
CA GLY A 48 -15.61 -6.68 -4.42
C GLY A 48 -16.88 -6.26 -5.19
N PHE A 49 -17.17 -4.95 -5.31
CA PHE A 49 -18.31 -4.45 -6.07
C PHE A 49 -17.96 -3.91 -7.47
N ILE A 50 -16.67 -3.81 -7.81
CA ILE A 50 -16.20 -3.41 -9.15
C ILE A 50 -15.66 -4.64 -9.85
N ASN A 51 -16.30 -5.05 -10.95
CA ASN A 51 -15.96 -6.25 -11.69
C ASN A 51 -15.55 -5.92 -13.12
N PHE A 52 -14.78 -6.79 -13.76
CA PHE A 52 -14.40 -6.62 -15.16
C PHE A 52 -15.61 -6.46 -16.10
N GLY A 53 -16.72 -7.16 -15.80
CA GLY A 53 -17.96 -7.08 -16.56
C GLY A 53 -18.64 -5.70 -16.57
N ASP A 54 -18.23 -4.79 -15.70
CA ASP A 54 -18.71 -3.40 -15.67
C ASP A 54 -18.05 -2.51 -16.74
N PHE A 55 -17.06 -3.04 -17.49
CA PHE A 55 -16.23 -2.29 -18.44
C PHE A 55 -16.21 -2.94 -19.82
N ARG A 56 -15.92 -2.13 -20.84
CA ARG A 56 -15.93 -2.60 -22.24
C ARG A 56 -14.64 -3.33 -22.63
N GLU A 57 -13.52 -2.91 -22.07
CA GLU A 57 -12.19 -3.38 -22.47
C GLU A 57 -11.19 -3.41 -21.30
N GLN A 58 -10.15 -4.23 -21.44
CA GLN A 58 -9.08 -4.37 -20.43
C GLN A 58 -8.35 -3.06 -20.14
N THR A 59 -8.17 -2.22 -21.16
CA THR A 59 -7.55 -0.91 -21.03
C THR A 59 -8.37 0.02 -20.12
N GLU A 60 -9.69 0.03 -20.28
CA GLU A 60 -10.60 0.84 -19.47
C GLU A 60 -10.59 0.36 -18.01
N TYR A 61 -10.71 -0.95 -17.81
CA TYR A 61 -10.60 -1.57 -16.49
C TYR A 61 -9.31 -1.16 -15.78
N GLY A 62 -8.17 -1.26 -16.47
CA GLY A 62 -6.86 -0.88 -15.95
C GLY A 62 -6.76 0.61 -15.59
N LYS A 63 -7.28 1.51 -16.45
CA LYS A 63 -7.30 2.96 -16.19
C LYS A 63 -8.07 3.32 -14.92
N VAL A 64 -9.22 2.67 -14.68
CA VAL A 64 -9.99 2.89 -13.44
C VAL A 64 -9.21 2.43 -12.21
N GLY A 65 -8.54 1.28 -12.29
CA GLY A 65 -7.67 0.81 -11.19
C GLY A 65 -6.56 1.80 -10.86
N LEU A 66 -5.93 2.39 -11.88
CA LEU A 66 -4.88 3.40 -11.72
C LEU A 66 -5.41 4.69 -11.07
N GLU A 67 -6.55 5.21 -11.53
CA GLU A 67 -7.12 6.45 -10.98
C GLU A 67 -7.64 6.26 -9.54
N ILE A 68 -8.18 5.08 -9.19
CA ILE A 68 -8.56 4.77 -7.80
C ILE A 68 -7.31 4.77 -6.90
N ASN A 69 -6.23 4.12 -7.32
CA ASN A 69 -4.98 4.11 -6.54
C ASN A 69 -4.42 5.54 -6.37
N LYS A 70 -4.43 6.34 -7.43
CA LYS A 70 -4.01 7.75 -7.39
C LYS A 70 -4.87 8.58 -6.43
N ARG A 71 -6.20 8.39 -6.47
CA ARG A 71 -7.13 9.08 -5.57
C ARG A 71 -6.93 8.65 -4.11
N SER A 72 -6.72 7.36 -3.86
CA SER A 72 -6.41 6.83 -2.54
C SER A 72 -5.16 7.49 -1.97
N MET A 73 -4.07 7.51 -2.74
CA MET A 73 -2.82 8.18 -2.33
C MET A 73 -2.99 9.67 -2.07
N SER A 74 -3.84 10.36 -2.84
CA SER A 74 -4.09 11.80 -2.65
C SER A 74 -4.84 12.12 -1.35
N GLN A 75 -5.52 11.14 -0.76
CA GLN A 75 -6.25 11.28 0.50
C GLN A 75 -5.37 10.95 1.72
N VAL A 76 -4.22 10.33 1.51
CA VAL A 76 -3.28 10.03 2.58
C VAL A 76 -2.52 11.29 2.97
N ASP A 77 -2.71 11.75 4.20
CA ASP A 77 -2.01 12.92 4.75
C ASP A 77 -0.58 12.56 5.17
N LEU A 78 0.29 12.38 4.18
CA LEU A 78 1.72 12.21 4.41
C LEU A 78 2.40 13.57 4.57
N PRO A 79 3.33 13.72 5.53
CA PRO A 79 4.13 14.92 5.62
C PRO A 79 4.95 15.12 4.33
N PRO A 80 5.20 16.38 3.92
CA PRO A 80 6.03 16.67 2.74
C PRO A 80 7.42 16.02 2.83
N ASP A 81 8.00 16.04 4.03
CA ASP A 81 9.20 15.31 4.37
C ASP A 81 8.84 13.95 4.99
N LYS A 82 8.88 12.91 4.16
CA LYS A 82 8.50 11.54 4.51
C LYS A 82 9.53 10.87 5.43
N ASP A 83 10.78 11.33 5.42
CA ASP A 83 11.84 10.75 6.27
C ASP A 83 11.54 11.02 7.75
N THR A 84 10.76 12.07 8.05
CA THR A 84 10.25 12.36 9.40
C THR A 84 9.28 11.31 9.96
N LEU A 85 8.83 10.35 9.14
CA LEU A 85 7.96 9.26 9.60
C LEU A 85 8.73 8.19 10.35
N GLN A 86 10.05 8.07 10.15
CA GLN A 86 10.86 7.04 10.78
C GLN A 86 10.77 7.11 12.31
N GLY A 87 10.52 5.96 12.95
CA GLY A 87 10.35 5.84 14.39
C GLY A 87 8.96 6.24 14.93
N LYS A 88 8.11 6.89 14.11
CA LYS A 88 6.72 7.22 14.51
C LYS A 88 5.82 5.99 14.50
N THR A 89 4.73 6.08 15.24
CA THR A 89 3.64 5.10 15.20
C THR A 89 2.53 5.62 14.32
N ILE A 90 2.07 4.78 13.38
CA ILE A 90 0.95 5.10 12.50
C ILE A 90 -0.16 4.05 12.66
N SER A 91 -1.39 4.53 12.46
CA SER A 91 -2.57 3.72 12.15
C SER A 91 -2.84 3.84 10.66
N PHE A 92 -3.34 2.78 10.04
CA PHE A 92 -3.57 2.79 8.60
C PHE A 92 -4.71 1.85 8.19
N TYR A 93 -5.26 2.13 7.01
CA TYR A 93 -6.03 1.19 6.21
C TYR A 93 -5.38 1.07 4.85
N GLY A 94 -5.30 -0.15 4.33
CA GLY A 94 -4.72 -0.40 3.03
C GLY A 94 -5.09 -1.76 2.50
N VAL A 95 -4.73 -1.97 1.24
CA VAL A 95 -5.01 -3.20 0.50
C VAL A 95 -3.71 -3.81 0.02
N PHE A 96 -3.69 -5.13 0.00
CA PHE A 96 -2.65 -5.90 -0.66
C PHE A 96 -3.30 -7.11 -1.33
N THR A 97 -2.60 -7.69 -2.28
CA THR A 97 -3.09 -8.86 -3.01
C THR A 97 -2.05 -9.96 -2.93
N ILE A 98 -2.42 -11.13 -2.41
CA ILE A 98 -1.60 -12.33 -2.50
C ILE A 98 -1.95 -13.02 -3.81
N ARG A 99 -0.98 -13.12 -4.72
CA ARG A 99 -1.14 -13.94 -5.92
C ARG A 99 -0.89 -15.38 -5.56
N THR A 100 -1.89 -16.24 -5.69
CA THR A 100 -1.81 -17.68 -5.39
C THR A 100 -1.97 -18.55 -6.64
N PHE A 101 -2.46 -17.99 -7.75
CA PHE A 101 -2.75 -18.73 -8.97
C PHE A 101 -1.48 -18.96 -9.81
N ASN A 102 -1.31 -20.18 -10.33
CA ASN A 102 -0.18 -20.60 -11.19
C ASN A 102 1.23 -20.48 -10.56
N LEU A 103 1.34 -20.49 -9.23
CA LEU A 103 2.63 -20.47 -8.55
C LEU A 103 2.91 -21.80 -7.85
N THR A 104 4.04 -22.43 -8.17
CA THR A 104 4.54 -23.64 -7.48
C THR A 104 5.18 -23.31 -6.13
N LYS A 105 5.57 -22.04 -5.92
CA LYS A 105 6.06 -21.48 -4.67
C LYS A 105 5.47 -20.08 -4.50
N ILE A 106 4.79 -19.86 -3.38
CA ILE A 106 4.35 -18.51 -2.98
C ILE A 106 5.55 -17.86 -2.29
N ASP A 107 6.13 -16.85 -2.91
CA ASP A 107 7.12 -16.01 -2.27
C ASP A 107 6.39 -14.98 -1.38
N MET A 108 6.62 -15.06 -0.07
CA MET A 108 6.04 -14.14 0.92
C MET A 108 7.12 -13.59 1.85
N GLU A 109 8.27 -13.20 1.31
CA GLU A 109 9.30 -12.50 2.11
C GLU A 109 8.83 -11.08 2.50
N GLU A 110 8.03 -10.44 1.65
CA GLU A 110 7.45 -9.13 1.91
C GLU A 110 6.01 -9.00 1.40
N ILE A 111 5.21 -8.19 2.08
CA ILE A 111 3.89 -7.75 1.63
C ILE A 111 3.96 -6.25 1.39
N LYS A 112 3.51 -5.81 0.22
CA LYS A 112 3.39 -4.39 -0.13
C LYS A 112 1.93 -3.98 -0.09
N ILE A 113 1.67 -2.91 0.64
CA ILE A 113 0.33 -2.41 0.90
C ILE A 113 0.16 -1.06 0.20
N VAL A 114 -0.93 -0.93 -0.54
CA VAL A 114 -1.42 0.35 -1.06
C VAL A 114 -2.26 1.01 0.04
N PRO A 115 -1.85 2.16 0.59
CA PRO A 115 -2.64 2.85 1.61
C PRO A 115 -3.90 3.45 1.01
N ILE A 116 -4.98 3.36 1.77
CA ILE A 116 -6.21 4.12 1.58
C ILE A 116 -6.26 5.28 2.58
N GLN A 117 -5.76 5.06 3.80
CA GLN A 117 -5.71 6.05 4.87
C GLN A 117 -4.50 5.79 5.76
N ILE A 118 -3.83 6.86 6.21
CA ILE A 118 -2.77 6.81 7.22
C ILE A 118 -3.00 7.94 8.22
N ASP A 119 -2.98 7.60 9.50
CA ASP A 119 -3.06 8.54 10.61
C ASP A 119 -1.80 8.42 11.47
N ILE A 120 -1.11 9.54 11.70
CA ILE A 120 0.01 9.58 12.63
C ILE A 120 -0.56 9.61 14.05
N VAL A 121 -0.28 8.56 14.84
CA VAL A 121 -0.74 8.49 16.22
C VAL A 121 0.09 9.49 17.04
N LYS A 122 -0.54 10.61 17.43
CA LYS A 122 0.06 11.54 18.39
C LYS A 122 0.03 10.87 19.75
N VAL A 123 1.19 10.62 20.34
CA VAL A 123 1.26 10.24 21.75
C VAL A 123 0.79 11.46 22.54
N THR A 124 -0.42 11.40 23.08
CA THR A 124 -0.90 12.42 24.03
C THR A 124 -0.06 12.27 25.28
N GLN A 125 0.72 13.30 25.61
CA GLN A 125 1.40 13.43 26.90
C GLN A 125 0.38 13.72 28.00
#